data_AF-A0A0Q6FEK0-F1
#
_entry.id   AF-A0A0Q6FEK0-F1
#
_cell.length_a   1.000
_cell.length_b   1.000
_cell.length_c   1.000
_cell.angle_alpha   90.00
_cell.angle_beta   90.00
_cell.angle_gamma   90.00
#
_symmetry.space_group_name_H-M   'P 1'
#
loop_
_entity.id
_entity.type
_entity.pdbx_description
1 polymer ?
#
loop_
_entity_poly.entity_id
_entity_poly.type
_entity_poly.pdbx_seq_one_letter_code
_entity_poly.pdbx_strand_id
1 'polypeptide(L)'
;MKKIVLALVLIASPAAAQTMTVEDLCVKVAKHLLMTDNLHTGVVQSFPELKPPGARMTYSTRDGVEKKDMVDTIECQFENAKAPFRVKRFCVASTCYSADEKNEENKRRFDEVRVLLEREGL
;
A
#
# COMPACT_ATOMS: atom_id res chain seq x y z
N MET A 1 1.33 -20.13 58.39
CA MET A 1 2.10 -19.48 57.31
C MET A 1 1.86 -20.27 56.02
N LYS A 2 0.98 -19.82 55.12
CA LYS A 2 0.68 -20.53 53.87
C LYS A 2 0.84 -19.53 52.73
N LYS A 3 1.96 -19.63 52.03
CA LYS A 3 2.35 -18.73 50.93
C LYS A 3 1.43 -19.01 49.74
N ILE A 4 0.55 -18.08 49.43
CA ILE A 4 -0.25 -18.10 48.20
C ILE A 4 0.64 -17.53 47.10
N VAL A 5 1.11 -18.39 46.20
CA VAL A 5 1.81 -17.99 44.98
C VAL A 5 0.74 -17.66 43.95
N LEU A 6 0.59 -16.36 43.66
CA LEU A 6 -0.29 -15.86 42.61
C LEU A 6 0.48 -15.88 41.28
N ALA A 7 0.17 -16.82 40.40
CA ALA A 7 0.74 -16.90 39.06
C ALA A 7 0.02 -15.91 38.12
N LEU A 8 0.72 -14.89 37.62
CA LEU A 8 0.23 -13.99 36.57
C LEU A 8 0.25 -14.74 35.22
N VAL A 9 -0.93 -15.09 34.70
CA VAL A 9 -1.08 -15.58 33.33
C VAL A 9 -1.13 -14.36 32.41
N LEU A 10 -0.03 -14.12 31.68
CA LEU A 10 0.02 -13.14 30.58
C LEU A 10 -0.84 -13.66 29.44
N ILE A 11 -2.07 -13.16 29.34
CA ILE A 11 -2.99 -13.43 28.24
C ILE A 11 -2.48 -12.64 27.03
N ALA A 12 -1.63 -13.25 26.21
CA ALA A 12 -1.27 -12.71 24.91
C ALA A 12 -2.55 -12.66 24.07
N SER A 13 -3.11 -11.47 23.90
CA SER A 13 -4.24 -11.28 22.98
C SER A 13 -3.76 -11.55 21.56
N PRO A 14 -4.46 -12.37 20.76
CA PRO A 14 -4.07 -12.58 19.37
C PRO A 14 -4.13 -11.22 18.67
N ALA A 15 -2.99 -10.77 18.14
CA ALA A 15 -2.98 -9.63 17.25
C ALA A 15 -3.91 -9.98 16.09
N ALA A 16 -5.04 -9.26 15.99
CA ALA A 16 -5.91 -9.38 14.83
C ALA A 16 -5.06 -9.03 13.60
N ALA A 17 -4.74 -10.02 12.78
CA ALA A 17 -4.06 -9.82 11.52
C ALA A 17 -4.94 -8.89 10.68
N GLN A 18 -4.59 -7.61 10.64
CA GLN A 18 -5.32 -6.62 9.86
C GLN A 18 -5.30 -7.09 8.39
N THR A 19 -6.48 -7.37 7.86
CA THR A 19 -6.59 -7.83 6.47
C THR A 19 -6.33 -6.63 5.57
N MET A 20 -5.22 -6.67 4.81
CA MET A 20 -4.87 -5.59 3.90
C MET A 20 -5.89 -5.46 2.77
N THR A 21 -6.28 -4.22 2.48
CA THR A 21 -7.17 -3.87 1.37
C THR A 21 -6.38 -3.43 0.13
N VAL A 22 -7.04 -3.36 -1.03
CA VAL A 22 -6.45 -2.83 -2.28
C VAL A 22 -6.02 -1.37 -2.13
N GLU A 23 -6.73 -0.59 -1.31
CA GLU A 23 -6.36 0.78 -0.97
C GLU A 23 -5.04 0.81 -0.17
N ASP A 24 -4.94 0.01 0.89
CA ASP A 24 -3.73 -0.04 1.73
C ASP A 24 -2.48 -0.41 0.92
N LEU A 25 -2.63 -1.33 -0.03
CA LEU A 25 -1.55 -1.71 -0.94
C LEU A 25 -1.16 -0.55 -1.86
N CYS A 26 -2.13 0.20 -2.38
CA CYS A 26 -1.83 1.35 -3.24
C CYS A 26 -1.16 2.50 -2.46
N VAL A 27 -1.50 2.66 -1.17
CA VAL A 27 -0.78 3.57 -0.27
C VAL A 27 0.69 3.14 -0.13
N LYS A 28 0.97 1.84 0.04
CA LYS A 28 2.35 1.34 0.11
C LYS A 28 3.12 1.52 -1.18
N VAL A 29 2.49 1.23 -2.32
CA VAL A 29 3.07 1.52 -3.66
C VAL A 29 3.47 3.00 -3.75
N ALA A 30 2.58 3.92 -3.37
CA ALA A 30 2.84 5.35 -3.39
C ALA A 30 4.02 5.73 -2.48
N LYS A 31 4.05 5.23 -1.25
CA LYS A 31 5.13 5.50 -0.29
C LYS A 31 6.49 5.04 -0.79
N HIS A 32 6.57 3.82 -1.34
CA HIS A 32 7.82 3.31 -1.90
C HIS A 32 8.27 4.10 -3.11
N LEU A 33 7.36 4.39 -4.04
CA LEU A 33 7.67 5.16 -5.25
C LEU A 33 8.17 6.58 -4.92
N LEU A 34 7.50 7.25 -3.99
CA LEU A 34 7.79 8.62 -3.57
C LEU A 34 8.87 8.71 -2.50
N MET A 35 9.37 7.56 -2.03
CA MET A 35 10.40 7.46 -0.99
C MET A 35 10.03 8.25 0.29
N THR A 36 8.79 8.10 0.74
CA THR A 36 8.26 8.84 1.91
C THR A 36 7.50 7.93 2.86
N ASP A 37 7.71 8.13 4.17
CA ASP A 37 6.87 7.53 5.20
C ASP A 37 5.59 8.34 5.44
N ASN A 38 5.63 9.64 5.14
CA ASN A 38 4.52 10.57 5.32
C ASN A 38 3.78 10.77 4.00
N LEU A 39 2.59 10.16 3.92
CA LEU A 39 1.69 10.27 2.77
C LEU A 39 0.28 10.47 3.30
N HIS A 40 -0.31 11.62 2.97
CA HIS A 40 -1.69 11.95 3.28
C HIS A 40 -2.58 11.55 2.11
N THR A 41 -3.63 10.78 2.37
CA THR A 41 -4.58 10.33 1.34
C THR A 41 -5.80 11.25 1.30
N GLY A 42 -6.19 11.62 0.08
CA GLY A 42 -7.33 12.48 -0.19
C GLY A 42 -8.60 11.68 -0.46
N VAL A 43 -9.11 11.80 -1.69
CA VAL A 43 -10.24 11.02 -2.20
C VAL A 43 -9.72 9.67 -2.67
N VAL A 44 -10.35 8.59 -2.21
CA VAL A 44 -9.99 7.22 -2.60
C VAL A 44 -11.16 6.57 -3.35
N GLN A 45 -10.83 5.88 -4.42
CA GLN A 45 -11.73 5.06 -5.23
C GLN A 45 -11.10 3.67 -5.34
N SER A 46 -11.69 2.67 -4.69
CA SER A 46 -11.17 1.30 -4.65
C SER A 46 -12.15 0.34 -5.31
N PHE A 47 -11.62 -0.59 -6.10
CA PHE A 47 -12.39 -1.51 -6.94
C PHE A 47 -11.83 -2.94 -6.83
N PRO A 48 -11.91 -3.59 -5.66
CA PRO A 48 -11.42 -4.96 -5.45
C PRO A 48 -12.12 -6.03 -6.30
N GLU A 49 -13.31 -5.74 -6.82
CA GLU A 49 -14.12 -6.61 -7.66
C GLU A 49 -13.72 -6.63 -9.14
N LEU A 50 -12.93 -5.65 -9.59
CA LEU A 50 -12.46 -5.58 -10.98
C LEU A 50 -11.36 -6.61 -11.26
N LYS A 51 -11.10 -6.84 -12.55
CA LYS A 51 -10.06 -7.75 -13.04
C LYS A 51 -9.18 -7.01 -14.08
N PRO A 52 -8.01 -6.47 -13.71
CA PRO A 52 -7.38 -6.55 -12.38
C PRO A 52 -8.07 -5.66 -11.33
N PRO A 53 -8.01 -6.03 -10.03
CA PRO A 53 -8.42 -5.15 -8.95
C PRO A 53 -7.50 -3.94 -8.89
N GLY A 54 -8.04 -2.80 -8.45
CA GLY A 54 -7.25 -1.58 -8.38
C GLY A 54 -7.85 -0.51 -7.48
N ALA A 55 -7.05 0.50 -7.22
CA ALA A 55 -7.47 1.71 -6.53
C ALA A 55 -6.85 2.93 -7.20
N ARG A 56 -7.55 4.06 -7.11
CA ARG A 56 -7.06 5.39 -7.43
C ARG A 56 -7.25 6.28 -6.22
N MET A 57 -6.25 7.10 -5.92
CA MET A 57 -6.38 8.11 -4.89
C MET A 57 -5.70 9.42 -5.25
N THR A 58 -6.20 10.51 -4.67
CA THR A 58 -5.39 11.74 -4.54
C THR A 58 -4.50 11.66 -3.31
N TYR A 59 -3.36 12.35 -3.33
CA TYR A 59 -2.43 12.37 -2.20
C TYR A 59 -1.71 13.72 -2.03
N SER A 60 -1.05 13.88 -0.88
CA SER A 60 -0.06 14.92 -0.61
C SER A 60 1.04 14.37 0.29
N THR A 61 2.29 14.74 0.02
CA THR A 61 3.43 14.52 0.93
C THR A 61 3.67 15.69 1.87
N ARG A 62 2.97 16.81 1.66
CA ARG A 62 2.99 17.99 2.51
C ARG A 62 1.94 17.88 3.61
N ASP A 63 2.32 18.27 4.82
CA ASP A 63 1.41 18.34 5.96
C ASP A 63 0.40 19.48 5.81
N GLY A 64 -0.77 19.31 6.44
CA GLY A 64 -1.80 20.36 6.53
C GLY A 64 -2.54 20.70 5.24
N VAL A 65 -2.34 19.94 4.16
CA VAL A 65 -3.07 20.12 2.90
C VAL A 65 -4.49 19.57 3.05
N GLU A 66 -5.50 20.39 2.76
CA GLU A 66 -6.89 19.94 2.77
C GLU A 66 -7.17 18.97 1.61
N LYS A 67 -8.07 18.00 1.81
CA LYS A 67 -8.37 16.96 0.80
C LYS A 67 -8.77 17.53 -0.57
N LYS A 68 -9.47 18.67 -0.60
CA LYS A 68 -9.89 19.34 -1.86
C LYS A 68 -8.73 19.94 -2.65
N ASP A 69 -7.60 20.20 -2.00
CA ASP A 69 -6.41 20.81 -2.60
C ASP A 69 -5.32 19.76 -2.91
N MET A 70 -5.58 18.48 -2.63
CA MET A 70 -4.74 17.35 -3.05
C MET A 70 -5.00 17.04 -4.52
N VAL A 71 -4.10 17.49 -5.40
CA VAL A 71 -4.23 17.35 -6.85
C VAL A 71 -3.38 16.22 -7.45
N ASP A 72 -2.35 15.78 -6.71
CA ASP A 72 -1.52 14.66 -7.14
C ASP A 72 -2.33 13.37 -7.05
N THR A 73 -2.19 12.51 -8.06
CA THR A 73 -2.96 11.27 -8.17
C THR A 73 -2.05 10.08 -8.40
N ILE A 74 -2.42 8.96 -7.80
CA ILE A 74 -1.83 7.66 -8.08
C ILE A 74 -2.93 6.64 -8.34
N GLU A 75 -2.69 5.78 -9.32
CA GLU A 75 -3.53 4.64 -9.68
C GLU A 75 -2.69 3.37 -9.54
N CYS A 76 -3.22 2.34 -8.89
CA CYS A 76 -2.55 1.05 -8.74
C CYS A 76 -3.48 -0.08 -9.18
N GLN A 77 -2.90 -1.09 -9.79
CA GLN A 77 -3.54 -2.35 -10.16
C GLN A 77 -2.74 -3.50 -9.60
N PHE A 78 -3.45 -4.52 -9.14
CA PHE A 78 -2.88 -5.71 -8.53
C PHE A 78 -3.34 -6.96 -9.27
N GLU A 79 -2.61 -8.06 -9.16
CA GLU A 79 -3.04 -9.33 -9.75
C GLU A 79 -4.26 -9.90 -9.00
N ASN A 80 -4.31 -9.72 -7.68
CA ASN A 80 -5.33 -10.26 -6.79
C ASN A 80 -5.76 -9.22 -5.75
N ALA A 81 -7.02 -9.30 -5.29
CA ALA A 81 -7.55 -8.45 -4.22
C ALA A 81 -7.27 -9.02 -2.82
N LYS A 82 -6.60 -10.18 -2.74
CA LYS A 82 -6.23 -10.90 -1.52
C LYS A 82 -4.82 -11.46 -1.68
N ALA A 83 -4.17 -11.79 -0.56
CA ALA A 83 -2.85 -12.41 -0.56
C ALA A 83 -2.81 -13.70 -1.43
N PRO A 84 -1.71 -13.99 -2.14
CA PRO A 84 -0.50 -13.17 -2.25
C PRO A 84 -0.76 -11.91 -3.08
N PHE A 85 -0.41 -10.76 -2.50
CA PHE A 85 -0.51 -9.50 -3.19
C PHE A 85 0.63 -9.42 -4.21
N ARG A 86 0.35 -8.84 -5.37
CA ARG A 86 1.32 -8.62 -6.43
C ARG A 86 0.91 -7.37 -7.19
N VAL A 87 1.76 -6.35 -7.18
CA VAL A 87 1.55 -5.15 -7.99
C VAL A 87 1.69 -5.52 -9.47
N LYS A 88 0.67 -5.19 -10.26
CA LYS A 88 0.65 -5.44 -11.70
C LYS A 88 1.08 -4.20 -12.49
N ARG A 89 0.59 -3.04 -12.07
CA ARG A 89 0.85 -1.74 -12.70
C ARG A 89 0.54 -0.63 -11.71
N PHE A 90 1.25 0.48 -11.78
CA PHE A 90 0.83 1.72 -11.16
C PHE A 90 1.13 2.92 -12.06
N CYS A 91 0.40 4.01 -11.89
CA CYS A 91 0.57 5.25 -12.63
C CYS A 91 0.55 6.44 -11.67
N VAL A 92 1.47 7.38 -11.86
CA VAL A 92 1.45 8.70 -11.21
C VAL A 92 1.29 9.74 -12.30
N ALA A 93 0.24 10.54 -12.19
CA ALA A 93 -0.21 11.42 -13.26
C ALA A 93 -0.31 10.66 -14.60
N SER A 94 0.47 11.06 -15.62
CA SER A 94 0.47 10.43 -16.96
C SER A 94 1.51 9.32 -17.13
N THR A 95 2.35 9.07 -16.13
CA THR A 95 3.45 8.10 -16.24
C THR A 95 3.05 6.80 -15.55
N CYS A 96 3.21 5.69 -16.27
CA CYS A 96 2.90 4.37 -15.76
C CYS A 96 4.13 3.47 -15.68
N TYR A 97 4.03 2.48 -14.80
CA TYR A 97 5.10 1.59 -14.40
C TYR A 97 4.55 0.17 -14.34
N SER A 98 5.16 -0.74 -15.09
CA SER A 98 4.81 -2.16 -15.11
C SER A 98 5.98 -3.00 -15.63
N ALA A 99 5.91 -4.32 -15.45
CA ALA A 99 6.95 -5.25 -15.89
C ALA A 99 7.19 -5.25 -17.41
N ASP A 100 6.17 -4.86 -18.19
CA ASP A 100 6.15 -4.76 -19.65
C ASP A 100 6.44 -3.35 -20.18
N GLU A 101 6.85 -2.42 -19.32
CA GLU A 101 7.18 -1.05 -19.72
C GLU A 101 8.40 -1.02 -20.65
N LYS A 102 8.32 -0.21 -21.71
CA LYS A 102 9.38 -0.08 -22.72
C LYS A 102 10.47 0.89 -22.29
N ASN A 103 10.11 1.87 -21.47
CA ASN A 103 11.09 2.75 -20.87
C ASN A 103 11.82 1.98 -19.74
N GLU A 104 13.11 1.71 -19.93
CA GLU A 104 13.93 0.95 -18.98
C GLU A 104 14.01 1.58 -17.59
N GLU A 105 13.95 2.91 -17.49
CA GLU A 105 13.91 3.58 -16.18
C GLU A 105 12.58 3.32 -15.48
N ASN A 106 11.45 3.48 -16.17
CA ASN A 106 10.14 3.21 -15.59
C ASN A 106 10.00 1.73 -15.20
N LYS A 107 10.50 0.82 -16.03
CA LYS A 107 10.56 -0.61 -15.71
C LYS A 107 11.40 -0.88 -14.47
N ARG A 108 12.57 -0.24 -14.35
CA ARG A 108 13.41 -0.34 -13.15
C ARG A 108 12.68 0.20 -11.91
N ARG A 109 11.98 1.33 -12.00
CA ARG A 109 11.17 1.88 -10.90
C ARG A 109 10.03 0.95 -10.48
N PHE A 110 9.40 0.27 -11.43
CA PHE A 110 8.42 -0.77 -11.14
C PHE A 110 9.05 -1.91 -10.33
N ASP A 111 10.21 -2.42 -10.77
CA ASP A 111 10.91 -3.51 -10.09
C ASP A 111 11.38 -3.13 -8.69
N GLU A 112 11.87 -1.89 -8.50
CA GLU A 112 12.23 -1.36 -7.17
C GLU A 112 11.03 -1.42 -6.21
N VAL A 113 9.87 -0.90 -6.62
CA VAL A 113 8.64 -0.92 -5.80
C VAL A 113 8.18 -2.35 -5.54
N ARG A 114 8.16 -3.22 -6.56
CA ARG A 114 7.76 -4.63 -6.42
C ARG A 114 8.63 -5.35 -5.40
N VAL A 115 9.96 -5.19 -5.48
CA VAL A 115 10.90 -5.83 -4.53
C VAL A 115 10.71 -5.31 -3.11
N LEU A 116 10.39 -4.03 -2.93
CA LEU A 116 10.11 -3.47 -1.60
C LEU A 116 8.82 -4.06 -1.00
N LEU A 117 7.76 -4.19 -1.79
CA LEU A 117 6.52 -4.87 -1.35
C LEU A 117 6.78 -6.34 -0.99
N GLU A 118 7.52 -7.07 -1.81
CA GLU A 118 7.87 -8.48 -1.56
C GLU A 118 8.63 -8.66 -0.22
N ARG A 119 9.50 -7.71 0.13
CA ARG A 119 10.22 -7.71 1.42
C ARG A 119 9.29 -7.50 2.62
N GLU A 120 8.15 -6.85 2.41
CA GLU A 120 7.09 -6.68 3.41
C GLU A 120 6.09 -7.85 3.43
N GLY A 121 6.29 -8.86 2.58
CA GLY A 121 5.39 -10.01 2.43
C GLY A 121 4.16 -9.73 1.55
N LEU A 122 4.26 -8.74 0.65
CA LEU A 122 3.20 -8.24 -0.22
C LEU A 122 3.53 -8.37 -1.71
#